data_AF-A0A066X6A6-F1
#
_entry.id   AF-A0A066X6A6-F1
#
_cell.length_a   1.000
_cell.length_b   1.000
_cell.length_c   1.000
_cell.angle_alpha   90.00
_cell.angle_beta   90.00
_cell.angle_gamma   90.00
#
_symmetry.space_group_name_H-M   'P 1'
#
loop_
_entity.id
_entity.type
_entity.pdbx_description
1 polymer ?
#
loop_
_entity_poly.entity_id
_entity_poly.type
_entity_poly.pdbx_seq_one_letter_code
_entity_poly.pdbx_strand_id
1 'polypeptide(L)'
;MHTSSLLLTGLLAFSNAAVLPQAEEASLLAARGGGSGSSSGNSCHVWAKVNAELNSAFMVGKQCNGMARAAIRAIFHDCGSWDTTQGFTGGCDGSLVLGTTYNGQQDVELNRDENRGLQKIASVLQDMATRYAVSVADMIVFAGNAAIFLCPGGPRVKTFIGPTDSTTSAKPGGLPDVFDTAQNLFTLFQNKGYSAEDLAALLGAHSTSTQNFVGETKKNASQDSTLFSIYNDPFH
;
A
#
# COMPACT_ATOMS: atom_id res chain seq x y z
N MET A 1 24.81 11.27 44.01
CA MET A 1 23.90 10.45 44.84
C MET A 1 22.77 11.36 45.32
N HIS A 2 21.53 10.85 45.34
CA HIS A 2 20.24 11.54 45.61
C HIS A 2 19.62 12.20 44.36
N THR A 3 18.40 11.90 43.90
CA THR A 3 17.33 10.97 44.33
C THR A 3 16.36 10.76 43.16
N SER A 4 15.91 9.52 42.96
CA SER A 4 14.77 9.16 42.11
C SER A 4 13.44 9.48 42.79
N SER A 5 12.44 9.95 42.02
CA SER A 5 11.05 9.42 41.94
C SER A 5 10.01 10.49 41.59
N LEU A 6 8.95 10.02 40.90
CA LEU A 6 7.60 10.60 40.71
C LEU A 6 7.50 11.62 39.55
N LEU A 7 6.56 11.55 38.59
CA LEU A 7 5.21 10.97 38.58
C LEU A 7 4.81 10.47 37.17
N LEU A 8 4.07 9.36 37.20
CA LEU A 8 3.13 8.89 36.18
C LEU A 8 1.83 9.72 36.25
N THR A 9 1.10 9.79 35.13
CA THR A 9 -0.33 10.21 34.90
C THR A 9 -0.61 11.62 34.34
N GLY A 10 -1.53 11.69 33.36
CA GLY A 10 -2.22 12.93 32.93
C GLY A 10 -2.22 13.19 31.42
N LEU A 11 -2.82 12.36 30.56
CA LEU A 11 -4.22 12.45 30.08
C LEU A 11 -4.54 13.62 29.12
N LEU A 12 -4.88 13.24 27.87
CA LEU A 12 -5.97 13.70 27.00
C LEU A 12 -6.19 15.20 26.68
N ALA A 13 -6.55 15.39 25.40
CA ALA A 13 -7.39 16.43 24.82
C ALA A 13 -6.70 17.71 24.31
N PHE A 14 -6.45 17.72 23.00
CA PHE A 14 -7.04 18.78 22.17
C PHE A 14 -8.11 18.14 21.28
N SER A 15 -9.33 18.13 21.81
CA SER A 15 -10.54 18.06 21.01
C SER A 15 -10.62 19.35 20.19
N ASN A 16 -10.48 19.25 18.88
CA ASN A 16 -11.23 20.12 17.99
C ASN A 16 -12.22 19.24 17.24
N ALA A 17 -13.47 19.30 17.71
CA ALA A 17 -14.63 18.83 16.98
C ALA A 17 -14.75 19.67 15.70
N ALA A 18 -14.17 19.18 14.61
CA ALA A 18 -14.71 19.44 13.30
C ALA A 18 -15.71 18.32 13.04
N VAL A 19 -16.99 18.67 13.14
CA VAL A 19 -18.10 17.84 12.65
C VAL A 19 -17.74 17.43 11.22
N LEU A 20 -17.41 16.16 11.03
CA LEU A 20 -17.15 15.60 9.70
C LEU A 20 -18.46 15.67 8.92
N PRO A 21 -18.46 16.23 7.70
CA PRO A 21 -19.64 16.14 6.88
C PRO A 21 -19.91 14.66 6.60
N GLN A 22 -21.17 14.27 6.75
CA GLN A 22 -21.68 12.98 6.33
C GLN A 22 -21.35 12.75 4.85
N ALA A 23 -21.28 11.49 4.44
CA ALA A 23 -20.74 10.94 3.19
C ALA A 23 -21.14 11.61 1.84
N GLU A 24 -21.94 12.66 1.84
CA GLU A 24 -22.39 13.43 0.69
C GLU A 24 -21.35 14.44 0.17
N GLU A 25 -20.53 15.06 1.03
CA GLU A 25 -19.54 16.09 0.62
C GLU A 25 -18.29 15.52 -0.07
N ALA A 26 -17.99 14.22 0.12
CA ALA A 26 -16.89 13.55 -0.59
C ALA A 26 -17.14 13.52 -2.11
N SER A 27 -18.40 13.60 -2.54
CA SER A 27 -18.78 13.65 -3.95
C SER A 27 -18.55 15.05 -4.56
N LEU A 28 -18.64 16.11 -3.77
CA LEU A 28 -18.57 17.51 -4.24
C LEU A 28 -17.14 18.02 -4.45
N LEU A 29 -16.14 17.51 -3.70
CA LEU A 29 -14.75 17.92 -3.89
C LEU A 29 -14.10 17.36 -5.18
N ALA A 30 -14.61 16.23 -5.69
CA ALA A 30 -14.15 15.69 -6.98
C ALA A 30 -14.59 16.56 -8.19
N ALA A 31 -15.62 17.40 -8.02
CA ALA A 31 -16.20 18.21 -9.10
C ALA A 31 -15.54 19.59 -9.29
N ARG A 32 -14.67 20.05 -8.38
CA ARG A 32 -14.12 21.43 -8.41
C ARG A 32 -12.66 21.54 -8.87
N GLY A 33 -12.01 20.45 -9.25
CA GLY A 33 -10.68 20.46 -9.87
C GLY A 33 -10.74 20.58 -11.39
N GLY A 34 -11.13 21.75 -11.90
CA GLY A 34 -11.24 22.01 -13.34
C GLY A 34 -9.89 22.03 -14.06
N GLY A 35 -9.59 20.95 -14.78
CA GLY A 35 -8.59 20.88 -15.86
C GLY A 35 -9.20 20.08 -17.01
N SER A 36 -9.33 20.72 -18.18
CA SER A 36 -10.02 20.22 -19.37
C SER A 36 -9.56 18.83 -19.81
N GLY A 37 -10.40 17.81 -19.56
CA GLY A 37 -10.25 16.45 -20.04
C GLY A 37 -11.55 15.68 -19.83
N SER A 38 -12.40 15.64 -20.86
CA SER A 38 -13.71 14.99 -20.86
C SER A 38 -13.58 13.47 -20.64
N SER A 39 -13.84 12.98 -19.42
CA SER A 39 -14.08 11.54 -19.15
C SER A 39 -15.02 11.27 -17.95
N SER A 40 -15.84 12.25 -17.56
CA SER A 40 -16.38 12.36 -16.19
C SER A 40 -17.86 11.96 -16.04
N GLY A 41 -18.21 10.72 -16.39
CA GLY A 41 -19.52 10.14 -16.03
C GLY A 41 -19.39 8.72 -15.48
N ASN A 42 -18.70 7.84 -16.21
CA ASN A 42 -18.59 6.43 -15.87
C ASN A 42 -17.32 6.07 -15.06
N SER A 43 -16.21 6.81 -15.25
CA SER A 43 -14.93 6.54 -14.59
C SER A 43 -14.96 6.81 -13.08
N CYS A 44 -15.55 7.92 -12.64
CA CYS A 44 -15.74 8.20 -11.20
C CYS A 44 -16.72 7.20 -10.56
N HIS A 45 -17.67 6.67 -11.34
CA HIS A 45 -18.68 5.75 -10.83
C HIS A 45 -18.13 4.34 -10.57
N VAL A 46 -17.21 3.84 -11.42
CA VAL A 46 -16.57 2.53 -11.18
C VAL A 46 -15.71 2.58 -9.92
N TRP A 47 -14.90 3.62 -9.73
CA TRP A 47 -14.03 3.75 -8.56
C TRP A 47 -14.82 3.97 -7.25
N ALA A 48 -16.01 4.58 -7.32
CA ALA A 48 -16.90 4.64 -6.16
C ALA A 48 -17.38 3.25 -5.72
N LYS A 49 -17.69 2.34 -6.66
CA LYS A 49 -18.08 0.96 -6.36
C LYS A 49 -16.91 0.14 -5.84
N VAL A 50 -15.76 0.24 -6.49
CA VAL A 50 -14.51 -0.40 -6.03
C VAL A 50 -14.20 0.03 -4.60
N ASN A 51 -14.27 1.34 -4.31
CA ASN A 51 -14.04 1.86 -2.96
C ASN A 51 -15.01 1.29 -1.92
N ALA A 52 -16.30 1.16 -2.26
CA ALA A 52 -17.29 0.59 -1.36
C ALA A 52 -17.01 -0.91 -1.05
N GLU A 53 -16.59 -1.66 -2.06
CA GLU A 53 -16.19 -3.06 -1.89
C GLU A 53 -14.92 -3.18 -1.04
N LEU A 54 -13.88 -2.38 -1.34
CA LEU A 54 -12.62 -2.36 -0.58
C LEU A 54 -12.86 -1.97 0.88
N ASN A 55 -13.70 -0.98 1.17
CA ASN A 55 -14.05 -0.60 2.54
C ASN A 55 -14.63 -1.80 3.32
N SER A 56 -15.51 -2.56 2.68
CA SER A 56 -16.12 -3.75 3.28
C SER A 56 -15.13 -4.90 3.43
N ALA A 57 -14.24 -5.07 2.45
CA ALA A 57 -13.24 -6.13 2.44
C ALA A 57 -12.08 -5.86 3.41
N PHE A 58 -11.70 -4.61 3.63
CA PHE A 58 -10.49 -4.23 4.37
C PHE A 58 -10.73 -3.90 5.84
N MET A 59 -11.97 -3.69 6.26
CA MET A 59 -12.28 -3.24 7.63
C MET A 59 -12.99 -4.31 8.45
N VAL A 60 -12.54 -4.47 9.69
CA VAL A 60 -13.27 -5.18 10.75
C VAL A 60 -13.50 -4.20 11.89
N GLY A 61 -14.74 -3.72 12.02
CA GLY A 61 -15.08 -2.65 12.95
C GLY A 61 -14.33 -1.36 12.61
N LYS A 62 -13.44 -0.91 13.52
CA LYS A 62 -12.62 0.30 13.36
C LYS A 62 -11.15 0.00 13.00
N GLN A 63 -10.82 -1.25 12.69
CA GLN A 63 -9.46 -1.68 12.38
C GLN A 63 -9.38 -2.19 10.95
N CYS A 64 -8.24 -1.95 10.31
CA CYS A 64 -7.95 -2.59 9.02
C CYS A 64 -7.43 -4.02 9.23
N ASN A 65 -7.79 -4.92 8.33
CA ASN A 65 -7.51 -6.35 8.44
C ASN A 65 -6.25 -6.77 7.66
N GLY A 66 -5.99 -8.09 7.61
CA GLY A 66 -4.84 -8.64 6.90
C GLY A 66 -4.81 -8.34 5.41
N MET A 67 -5.98 -8.26 4.74
CA MET A 67 -6.06 -7.95 3.31
C MET A 67 -5.70 -6.49 3.03
N ALA A 68 -6.15 -5.57 3.89
CA ALA A 68 -5.76 -4.17 3.80
C ALA A 68 -4.23 -4.01 3.87
N ARG A 69 -3.59 -4.63 4.87
CA ARG A 69 -2.12 -4.61 5.02
C ARG A 69 -1.41 -5.25 3.84
N ALA A 70 -1.96 -6.33 3.30
CA ALA A 70 -1.41 -6.98 2.11
C ALA A 70 -1.52 -6.08 0.87
N ALA A 71 -2.59 -5.29 0.73
CA ALA A 71 -2.75 -4.33 -0.37
C ALA A 71 -1.75 -3.16 -0.26
N ILE A 72 -1.47 -2.66 0.95
CA ILE A 72 -0.41 -1.67 1.20
C ILE A 72 0.96 -2.23 0.77
N ARG A 73 1.24 -3.50 1.08
CA ARG A 73 2.47 -4.15 0.60
C ARG A 73 2.45 -4.35 -0.91
N ALA A 74 1.33 -4.77 -1.51
CA ALA A 74 1.24 -5.03 -2.94
C ALA A 74 1.56 -3.79 -3.79
N ILE A 75 1.01 -2.61 -3.43
CA ILE A 75 1.35 -1.37 -4.15
C ILE A 75 2.83 -1.04 -4.05
N PHE A 76 3.47 -1.25 -2.90
CA PHE A 76 4.92 -1.07 -2.77
C PHE A 76 5.71 -2.08 -3.60
N HIS A 77 5.29 -3.34 -3.66
CA HIS A 77 6.00 -4.37 -4.42
C HIS A 77 5.87 -4.20 -5.94
N ASP A 78 4.73 -3.71 -6.43
CA ASP A 78 4.52 -3.36 -7.84
C ASP A 78 5.37 -2.11 -8.20
N CYS A 79 5.14 -1.00 -7.50
CA CYS A 79 5.79 0.28 -7.80
C CYS A 79 7.28 0.35 -7.43
N GLY A 80 7.67 -0.33 -6.36
CA GLY A 80 8.92 -0.10 -5.64
C GLY A 80 10.14 -0.62 -6.36
N SER A 81 9.99 -1.47 -7.37
CA SER A 81 11.09 -1.99 -8.19
C SER A 81 11.64 -0.96 -9.19
N TRP A 82 10.89 0.11 -9.46
CA TRP A 82 11.30 1.19 -10.36
C TRP A 82 12.51 1.98 -9.84
N ASP A 83 13.38 2.42 -10.74
CA ASP A 83 14.47 3.35 -10.47
C ASP A 83 14.69 4.27 -11.68
N THR A 84 15.47 5.33 -11.50
CA THR A 84 15.69 6.35 -12.53
C THR A 84 16.32 5.82 -13.82
N THR A 85 16.94 4.62 -13.80
CA THR A 85 17.53 4.00 -14.99
C THR A 85 16.49 3.39 -15.94
N GLN A 86 15.26 3.17 -15.47
CA GLN A 86 14.17 2.55 -16.23
C GLN A 86 13.33 3.58 -17.03
N GLY A 87 13.58 4.88 -16.87
CA GLY A 87 12.84 5.93 -17.56
C GLY A 87 11.33 5.85 -17.29
N PHE A 88 10.52 5.82 -18.34
CA PHE A 88 9.05 5.77 -18.25
C PHE A 88 8.48 4.33 -18.29
N THR A 89 9.31 3.31 -18.03
CA THR A 89 8.90 1.89 -18.03
C THR A 89 9.06 1.30 -16.63
N GLY A 90 8.25 0.28 -16.32
CA GLY A 90 8.24 -0.37 -15.01
C GLY A 90 7.51 0.44 -13.93
N GLY A 91 7.54 -0.07 -12.70
CA GLY A 91 6.91 0.56 -11.54
C GLY A 91 5.46 0.16 -11.38
N CYS A 92 4.56 1.13 -11.19
CA CYS A 92 3.15 0.88 -10.90
C CYS A 92 2.38 0.45 -12.18
N ASP A 93 2.76 -0.67 -12.78
CA ASP A 93 2.28 -1.15 -14.08
C ASP A 93 1.58 -2.52 -13.99
N GLY A 94 1.30 -3.02 -12.79
CA GLY A 94 0.62 -4.28 -12.57
C GLY A 94 1.49 -5.52 -12.82
N SER A 95 2.78 -5.34 -13.12
CA SER A 95 3.73 -6.44 -13.35
C SER A 95 3.86 -7.38 -12.16
N LEU A 96 3.62 -6.92 -10.92
CA LEU A 96 3.55 -7.80 -9.75
C LEU A 96 2.59 -8.98 -9.96
N VAL A 97 1.47 -8.75 -10.66
CA VAL A 97 0.42 -9.75 -10.90
C VAL A 97 0.51 -10.34 -12.30
N LEU A 98 0.88 -9.53 -13.29
CA LEU A 98 0.82 -9.86 -14.72
C LEU A 98 2.18 -10.27 -15.32
N GLY A 99 3.28 -10.01 -14.61
CA GLY A 99 4.65 -10.27 -15.04
C GLY A 99 4.91 -11.76 -15.28
N THR A 100 5.29 -12.11 -16.51
CA THR A 100 5.60 -13.49 -16.91
C THR A 100 6.94 -13.63 -17.61
N THR A 101 7.60 -12.51 -17.93
CA THR A 101 8.90 -12.50 -18.61
C THR A 101 9.79 -11.38 -18.13
N TYR A 102 11.09 -11.64 -18.02
CA TYR A 102 12.13 -10.64 -17.77
C TYR A 102 13.31 -10.89 -18.72
N ASN A 103 13.76 -9.87 -19.45
CA ASN A 103 14.84 -9.97 -20.45
C ASN A 103 14.69 -11.15 -21.42
N GLY A 104 13.45 -11.42 -21.86
CA GLY A 104 13.13 -12.50 -22.81
C GLY A 104 13.18 -13.91 -22.22
N GLN A 105 13.36 -14.05 -20.90
CA GLN A 105 13.29 -15.32 -20.20
C GLN A 105 11.98 -15.41 -19.41
N GLN A 106 11.46 -16.64 -19.24
CA GLN A 106 10.30 -16.86 -18.38
C GLN A 106 10.63 -16.49 -16.95
N ASP A 107 9.79 -15.64 -16.37
CA ASP A 107 9.93 -15.15 -15.00
C ASP A 107 8.55 -14.71 -14.51
N VAL A 108 7.96 -15.45 -13.57
CA VAL A 108 6.69 -15.06 -12.97
C VAL A 108 6.99 -14.22 -11.73
N GLU A 109 6.80 -12.91 -11.83
CA GLU A 109 7.21 -11.97 -10.78
C GLU A 109 6.59 -12.32 -9.41
N LEU A 110 5.30 -12.65 -9.41
CA LEU A 110 4.56 -13.02 -8.20
C LEU A 110 5.15 -14.25 -7.47
N ASN A 111 5.91 -15.10 -8.18
CA ASN A 111 6.52 -16.31 -7.62
C ASN A 111 7.92 -16.07 -7.05
N ARG A 112 8.50 -14.87 -7.23
CA ARG A 112 9.80 -14.54 -6.65
C ARG A 112 9.73 -14.46 -5.12
N ASP A 113 10.84 -14.74 -4.45
CA ASP A 113 10.89 -14.89 -2.99
C ASP A 113 10.50 -13.60 -2.25
N GLU A 114 10.89 -12.44 -2.76
CA GLU A 114 10.53 -11.13 -2.24
C GLU A 114 9.01 -10.89 -2.24
N ASN A 115 8.26 -11.58 -3.11
CA ASN A 115 6.80 -11.46 -3.26
C ASN A 115 6.03 -12.53 -2.48
N ARG A 116 6.71 -13.38 -1.70
CA ARG A 116 6.08 -14.41 -0.88
C ARG A 116 5.01 -13.82 0.05
N GLY A 117 3.80 -14.39 0.02
CA GLY A 117 2.64 -13.95 0.81
C GLY A 117 1.75 -12.91 0.12
N LEU A 118 2.09 -12.44 -1.09
CA LEU A 118 1.23 -11.54 -1.87
C LEU A 118 0.24 -12.27 -2.79
N GLN A 119 0.38 -13.59 -2.97
CA GLN A 119 -0.39 -14.37 -3.96
C GLN A 119 -1.90 -14.25 -3.74
N LYS A 120 -2.35 -14.27 -2.47
CA LYS A 120 -3.78 -14.15 -2.14
C LYS A 120 -4.34 -12.77 -2.48
N ILE A 121 -3.67 -11.69 -2.08
CA ILE A 121 -4.14 -10.33 -2.39
C ILE A 121 -4.03 -10.03 -3.88
N ALA A 122 -2.96 -10.48 -4.55
CA ALA A 122 -2.80 -10.39 -6.00
C ALA A 122 -3.98 -11.01 -6.74
N SER A 123 -4.39 -12.22 -6.36
CA SER A 123 -5.54 -12.91 -6.96
C SER A 123 -6.86 -12.15 -6.72
N VAL A 124 -7.09 -11.63 -5.51
CA VAL A 124 -8.29 -10.82 -5.20
C VAL A 124 -8.32 -9.54 -6.04
N LEU A 125 -7.21 -8.82 -6.14
CA LEU A 125 -7.12 -7.59 -6.91
C LEU A 125 -7.28 -7.84 -8.41
N GLN A 126 -6.73 -8.94 -8.93
CA GLN A 126 -6.92 -9.34 -10.33
C GLN A 126 -8.39 -9.67 -10.65
N ASP A 127 -9.07 -10.39 -9.76
CA ASP A 127 -10.51 -10.69 -9.89
C ASP A 127 -11.34 -9.39 -9.86
N MET A 128 -11.04 -8.50 -8.90
CA MET A 128 -11.69 -7.19 -8.81
C MET A 128 -11.48 -6.37 -10.10
N ALA A 129 -10.24 -6.29 -10.60
CA ALA A 129 -9.93 -5.58 -11.84
C ALA A 129 -10.77 -6.11 -13.02
N THR A 130 -10.89 -7.44 -13.12
CA THR A 130 -11.70 -8.12 -14.13
C THR A 130 -13.19 -7.79 -13.99
N ARG A 131 -13.76 -7.89 -12.78
CA ARG A 131 -15.18 -7.61 -12.52
C ARG A 131 -15.57 -6.16 -12.78
N TYR A 132 -14.68 -5.23 -12.49
CA TYR A 132 -14.91 -3.80 -12.69
C TYR A 132 -14.45 -3.27 -14.05
N ALA A 133 -13.87 -4.13 -14.90
CA ALA A 133 -13.32 -3.77 -16.21
C ALA A 133 -12.32 -2.60 -16.14
N VAL A 134 -11.40 -2.66 -15.18
CA VAL A 134 -10.28 -1.74 -15.01
C VAL A 134 -8.95 -2.49 -15.16
N SER A 135 -7.85 -1.77 -15.37
CA SER A 135 -6.53 -2.38 -15.43
C SER A 135 -6.12 -2.96 -14.07
N VAL A 136 -5.24 -3.96 -14.08
CA VAL A 136 -4.70 -4.53 -12.85
C VAL A 136 -3.79 -3.52 -12.16
N ALA A 137 -3.01 -2.76 -12.93
CA ALA A 137 -2.18 -1.67 -12.43
C ALA A 137 -3.00 -0.64 -11.65
N ASP A 138 -4.11 -0.17 -12.23
CA ASP A 138 -5.02 0.78 -11.56
C ASP A 138 -5.62 0.18 -10.29
N MET A 139 -6.02 -1.10 -10.34
CA MET A 139 -6.62 -1.77 -9.19
C MET A 139 -5.63 -1.89 -8.02
N ILE A 140 -4.36 -2.23 -8.28
CA ILE A 140 -3.31 -2.30 -7.25
C ILE A 140 -3.07 -0.93 -6.62
N VAL A 141 -2.89 0.11 -7.45
CA VAL A 141 -2.63 1.47 -6.96
C VAL A 141 -3.82 2.00 -6.16
N PHE A 142 -5.05 1.81 -6.67
CA PHE A 142 -6.25 2.26 -5.98
C PHE A 142 -6.46 1.52 -4.66
N ALA A 143 -6.34 0.18 -4.66
CA ALA A 143 -6.53 -0.62 -3.46
C ALA A 143 -5.46 -0.34 -2.40
N GLY A 144 -4.19 -0.17 -2.79
CA GLY A 144 -3.12 0.21 -1.88
C GLY A 144 -3.39 1.55 -1.21
N ASN A 145 -3.72 2.58 -1.98
CA ASN A 145 -4.03 3.92 -1.43
C ASN A 145 -5.30 3.93 -0.58
N ALA A 146 -6.34 3.17 -0.96
CA ALA A 146 -7.54 3.00 -0.14
C ALA A 146 -7.20 2.31 1.19
N ALA A 147 -6.37 1.27 1.18
CA ALA A 147 -5.93 0.59 2.39
C ALA A 147 -5.12 1.49 3.32
N ILE A 148 -4.20 2.31 2.78
CA ILE A 148 -3.47 3.33 3.55
C ILE A 148 -4.46 4.26 4.25
N PHE A 149 -5.46 4.78 3.54
CA PHE A 149 -6.46 5.68 4.13
C PHE A 149 -7.35 5.00 5.20
N LEU A 150 -7.69 3.73 5.00
CA LEU A 150 -8.56 2.98 5.89
C LEU A 150 -7.87 2.49 7.17
N CYS A 151 -6.58 2.19 7.10
CA CYS A 151 -5.81 1.81 8.27
C CYS A 151 -5.67 3.00 9.24
N PRO A 152 -5.94 2.81 10.56
CA PRO A 152 -5.85 3.89 11.53
C PRO A 152 -4.51 4.63 11.50
N GLY A 153 -4.58 5.96 11.41
CA GLY A 153 -3.40 6.82 11.37
C GLY A 153 -2.78 7.00 9.97
N GLY A 154 -3.28 6.29 8.95
CA GLY A 154 -2.78 6.46 7.59
C GLY A 154 -3.19 7.78 6.94
N PRO A 155 -2.33 8.38 6.10
CA PRO A 155 -2.61 9.65 5.43
C PRO A 155 -3.58 9.49 4.26
N ARG A 156 -4.14 10.61 3.81
CA ARG A 156 -4.81 10.67 2.50
C ARG A 156 -3.76 10.80 1.40
N VAL A 157 -3.74 9.83 0.49
CA VAL A 157 -2.86 9.83 -0.69
C VAL A 157 -3.69 10.15 -1.93
N LYS A 158 -3.17 11.01 -2.82
CA LYS A 158 -3.81 11.26 -4.12
C LYS A 158 -3.60 10.04 -5.02
N THR A 159 -4.68 9.47 -5.52
CA THR A 159 -4.64 8.37 -6.48
C THR A 159 -4.77 8.91 -7.89
N PHE A 160 -3.85 8.49 -8.77
CA PHE A 160 -3.92 8.71 -10.20
C PHE A 160 -4.17 7.38 -10.89
N ILE A 161 -5.02 7.39 -11.90
CA ILE A 161 -5.45 6.22 -12.68
C ILE A 161 -4.98 6.43 -14.12
N GLY A 162 -4.61 5.35 -14.80
CA GLY A 162 -4.13 5.37 -16.17
C GLY A 162 -2.79 4.69 -16.47
N PRO A 163 -2.02 4.08 -15.53
CA PRO A 163 -0.94 3.19 -15.92
C PRO A 163 -1.44 2.05 -16.83
N THR A 164 -0.57 1.63 -17.75
CA THR A 164 -0.87 0.51 -18.67
C THR A 164 -0.36 -0.79 -18.05
N ASP A 165 -1.19 -1.83 -18.11
CA ASP A 165 -0.82 -3.17 -17.66
C ASP A 165 0.42 -3.70 -18.41
N SER A 166 1.39 -4.22 -17.67
CA SER A 166 2.62 -4.81 -18.21
C SER A 166 2.70 -6.31 -17.91
N THR A 167 3.01 -7.10 -18.93
CA THR A 167 3.36 -8.53 -18.77
C THR A 167 4.88 -8.75 -18.64
N THR A 168 5.66 -7.66 -18.69
CA THR A 168 7.10 -7.68 -18.41
C THR A 168 7.28 -7.52 -16.91
N SER A 169 7.87 -8.52 -16.28
CA SER A 169 8.19 -8.50 -14.86
C SER A 169 9.17 -7.38 -14.53
N ALA A 170 9.04 -6.84 -13.32
CA ALA A 170 9.94 -5.86 -12.76
C ALA A 170 11.40 -6.33 -12.74
N LYS A 171 12.33 -5.37 -12.79
CA LYS A 171 13.77 -5.60 -12.61
C LYS A 171 14.06 -6.26 -11.25
N PRO A 172 14.70 -7.44 -11.20
CA PRO A 172 15.14 -8.08 -9.96
C PRO A 172 16.09 -7.18 -9.15
N GLY A 173 16.05 -7.31 -7.82
CA GLY A 173 16.87 -6.50 -6.91
C GLY A 173 16.44 -5.03 -6.81
N GLY A 174 15.26 -4.68 -7.35
CA GLY A 174 14.69 -3.35 -7.22
C GLY A 174 14.03 -3.06 -5.86
N LEU A 175 13.79 -4.10 -5.05
CA LEU A 175 13.13 -4.03 -3.74
C LEU A 175 14.14 -4.23 -2.59
N PRO A 176 13.89 -3.62 -1.41
CA PRO A 176 14.76 -3.78 -0.25
C PRO A 176 14.70 -5.21 0.32
N ASP A 177 15.86 -5.73 0.73
CA ASP A 177 15.95 -6.99 1.45
C ASP A 177 15.90 -6.78 2.97
N VAL A 178 15.39 -7.77 3.71
CA VAL A 178 15.25 -7.70 5.18
C VAL A 178 16.60 -7.68 5.91
N PHE A 179 17.68 -8.09 5.24
CA PHE A 179 19.05 -8.09 5.74
C PHE A 179 19.91 -6.96 5.15
N ASP A 180 19.31 -6.04 4.37
CA ASP A 180 20.05 -4.91 3.83
C ASP A 180 20.58 -3.99 4.94
N THR A 181 21.78 -3.45 4.68
CA THR A 181 22.33 -2.39 5.53
C THR A 181 21.57 -1.08 5.31
N ALA A 182 21.55 -0.21 6.31
CA ALA A 182 20.95 1.13 6.16
C ALA A 182 21.53 1.91 4.97
N GLN A 183 22.83 1.73 4.69
CA GLN A 183 23.49 2.37 3.54
C GLN A 183 22.99 1.81 2.20
N ASN A 184 22.78 0.49 2.11
CA ASN A 184 22.20 -0.12 0.92
C ASN A 184 20.77 0.39 0.69
N LEU A 185 19.95 0.41 1.75
CA LEU A 185 18.58 0.92 1.67
C LEU A 185 18.56 2.38 1.23
N PHE A 186 19.39 3.23 1.83
CA PHE A 186 19.50 4.63 1.43
C PHE A 186 19.87 4.77 -0.06
N THR A 187 20.87 4.00 -0.52
CA THR A 187 21.31 4.03 -1.93
C THR A 187 20.20 3.53 -2.87
N LEU A 188 19.51 2.45 -2.49
CA LEU A 188 18.41 1.87 -3.27
C LEU A 188 17.27 2.88 -3.47
N PHE A 189 16.87 3.59 -2.42
CA PHE A 189 15.80 4.60 -2.49
C PHE A 189 16.26 5.90 -3.15
N GLN A 190 17.52 6.31 -2.95
CA GLN A 190 18.10 7.46 -3.65
C GLN A 190 18.08 7.26 -5.17
N ASN A 191 18.34 6.04 -5.66
CA ASN A 191 18.26 5.70 -7.08
C ASN A 191 16.85 5.83 -7.67
N LYS A 192 15.81 5.87 -6.83
CA LYS A 192 14.41 6.10 -7.18
C LYS A 192 14.00 7.58 -7.04
N GLY A 193 14.94 8.44 -6.61
CA GLY A 193 14.70 9.86 -6.40
C GLY A 193 14.19 10.24 -5.01
N TYR A 194 14.21 9.32 -4.04
CA TYR A 194 13.79 9.61 -2.67
C TYR A 194 14.93 10.18 -1.82
N SER A 195 14.59 11.15 -0.97
CA SER A 195 15.46 11.65 0.10
C SER A 195 15.52 10.69 1.30
N ALA A 196 16.40 10.97 2.27
CA ALA A 196 16.42 10.22 3.52
C ALA A 196 15.12 10.40 4.32
N GLU A 197 14.54 11.60 4.26
CA GLU A 197 13.26 11.95 4.87
C GLU A 197 12.11 11.17 4.23
N ASP A 198 12.11 11.03 2.89
CA ASP A 198 11.11 10.23 2.18
C ASP A 198 11.22 8.74 2.54
N LEU A 199 12.44 8.21 2.63
CA LEU A 199 12.67 6.84 3.08
C LEU A 199 12.14 6.63 4.52
N ALA A 200 12.43 7.56 5.43
CA ALA A 200 11.91 7.50 6.79
C ALA A 200 10.36 7.54 6.82
N ALA A 201 9.74 8.35 5.95
CA ALA A 201 8.29 8.39 5.82
C ALA A 201 7.71 7.08 5.29
N LEU A 202 8.34 6.45 4.29
CA LEU A 202 7.90 5.16 3.72
C LEU A 202 8.00 4.01 4.73
N LEU A 203 9.01 4.01 5.61
CA LEU A 203 9.12 3.06 6.72
C LEU A 203 7.93 3.15 7.70
N GLY A 204 7.19 4.26 7.71
CA GLY A 204 5.95 4.41 8.47
C GLY A 204 4.89 3.36 8.13
N ALA A 205 4.92 2.77 6.93
CA ALA A 205 4.02 1.67 6.56
C ALA A 205 4.15 0.44 7.50
N HIS A 206 5.31 0.26 8.14
CA HIS A 206 5.53 -0.82 9.11
C HIS A 206 4.76 -0.64 10.42
N SER A 207 4.24 0.56 10.71
CA SER A 207 3.31 0.77 11.84
C SER A 207 2.01 -0.03 11.70
N THR A 208 1.69 -0.44 10.46
CA THR A 208 0.51 -1.23 10.12
C THR A 208 0.88 -2.56 9.46
N SER A 209 2.05 -3.14 9.73
CA SER A 209 2.49 -4.40 9.11
C SER A 209 2.64 -5.55 10.13
N THR A 210 2.68 -6.78 9.62
CA THR A 210 3.03 -7.99 10.37
C THR A 210 4.02 -8.83 9.57
N GLN A 211 4.97 -9.48 10.23
CA GLN A 211 5.94 -10.35 9.56
C GLN A 211 5.52 -11.83 9.63
N ASN A 212 5.74 -12.57 8.55
CA ASN A 212 5.31 -13.98 8.45
C ASN A 212 6.43 -14.98 8.13
N PHE A 213 7.54 -14.50 7.56
CA PHE A 213 8.53 -15.38 6.92
C PHE A 213 9.97 -15.12 7.37
N VAL A 214 10.24 -14.07 8.16
CA VAL A 214 11.61 -13.71 8.59
C VAL A 214 11.98 -14.47 9.87
N GLY A 215 11.05 -14.57 10.80
CA GLY A 215 11.20 -15.37 12.01
C GLY A 215 9.98 -16.24 12.24
N GLU A 216 10.11 -17.55 12.07
CA GLU A 216 9.01 -18.52 12.21
C GLU A 216 8.34 -18.43 13.58
N THR A 217 9.11 -18.17 14.63
CA THR A 217 8.63 -18.02 16.02
C THR A 217 7.85 -16.72 16.26
N LYS A 218 7.91 -15.77 15.33
CA LYS A 218 7.24 -14.47 15.40
C LYS A 218 6.25 -14.29 14.23
N LYS A 219 5.77 -15.37 13.62
CA LYS A 219 4.77 -15.31 12.54
C LYS A 219 3.53 -14.53 13.00
N ASN A 220 3.01 -13.66 12.12
CA ASN A 220 1.94 -12.70 12.38
C ASN A 220 2.29 -11.59 13.39
N ALA A 221 3.54 -11.49 13.85
CA ALA A 221 3.91 -10.43 14.78
C ALA A 221 3.94 -9.07 14.11
N SER A 222 3.33 -8.10 14.81
CA SER A 222 3.48 -6.69 14.49
C SER A 222 4.95 -6.29 14.42
N GLN A 223 5.28 -5.39 13.49
CA GLN A 223 6.59 -4.76 13.44
C GLN A 223 6.64 -3.46 14.26
N ASP A 224 5.54 -3.08 14.92
CA ASP A 224 5.45 -1.94 15.84
C ASP A 224 4.75 -2.35 17.15
N SER A 225 4.92 -1.52 18.18
CA SER A 225 4.31 -1.64 19.50
C SER A 225 2.90 -1.03 19.59
N THR A 226 2.43 -0.34 18.55
CA THR A 226 1.11 0.32 18.58
C THR A 226 -0.04 -0.70 18.66
N LEU A 227 -0.97 -0.42 19.58
CA LEU A 227 -2.09 -1.29 19.97
C LEU A 227 -3.11 -1.58 18.84
N PHE A 228 -2.95 -0.98 17.65
CA PHE A 228 -3.79 -1.24 16.48
C PHE A 228 -3.45 -2.55 15.77
N SER A 229 -2.28 -3.12 16.07
CA SER A 229 -1.97 -4.50 15.71
C SER A 229 -2.58 -5.48 16.72
N ILE A 230 -3.91 -5.45 16.88
CA ILE A 230 -4.60 -6.47 17.65
C ILE A 230 -4.67 -7.75 16.82
N TYR A 231 -3.65 -8.58 17.08
CA TYR A 231 -3.58 -10.01 16.84
C TYR A 231 -4.95 -10.70 16.96
N ASN A 232 -5.45 -11.18 15.82
CA ASN A 232 -6.32 -12.34 15.58
C ASN A 232 -7.30 -12.01 14.47
N ASP A 233 -6.83 -12.14 13.23
CA ASP A 233 -7.75 -12.38 12.11
C ASP A 233 -7.34 -13.72 11.48
N PRO A 234 -8.19 -14.76 11.53
CA PRO A 234 -7.82 -16.13 11.17
C PRO A 234 -7.81 -16.33 9.65
N PHE A 235 -7.25 -15.39 8.89
CA PHE A 235 -6.96 -15.60 7.47
C PHE A 235 -5.60 -16.28 7.31
N HIS A 236 -5.55 -17.53 7.78
CA HIS A 236 -4.65 -18.56 7.26
C HIS A 236 -5.36 -19.35 6.17
#